data_AF-A0A7L7IPX9-F1
#
_entry.id   AF-A0A7L7IPX9-F1
#
_cell.length_a   1.000
_cell.length_b   1.000
_cell.length_c   1.000
_cell.angle_alpha   90.00
_cell.angle_beta   90.00
_cell.angle_gamma   90.00
#
_symmetry.space_group_name_H-M   'P 1'
#
loop_
_entity.id
_entity.type
_entity.pdbx_description
1 polymer ?
#
loop_
_entity_poly.entity_id
_entity_poly.type
_entity_poly.pdbx_seq_one_letter_code
_entity_poly.pdbx_strand_id
1 'polypeptide(L)'
;MKIKVSILGGKRQGDAFELKLIDEKINSSLFILEDEAIEIAFTSENYYEKISLLLYENEVEPTLIERVGELWTYRWLPKRLGRFSYECFFHNYYGIAELVLEAQYGERTELFSFQSIEVLAKKLNAERVDKMLNYIAKIDSNALCAFFRVTRRKAGFKNGDTPAEILLEQIESIVEITTTLIRKIIQRPISKLTSREKYVYPSDNTNIDDLTLSWLCSNTDELFETDSYESAILEFNDELYGARKLIEHQAVEDSDVYENQVLHGFVMTLIQTTSSLLSGFKNPDKYPNRINGSPLGYVSFFSQIQKFQKSINGRKILKCKSILSDLHSLKRIMAEVMPAKKHIIGVPTFTMKAKKDPLYLSVFKKIVDWYRFGKPDWSVQEELLSIQSIPKLFEYYSLFYIREILGQHIGSKSAPEPVNESISFVFNLRKGATLKLLYEPKYWMATHPMADLRGLVNSEGWTTYNGMVTHRSSSGRFSNRSPDFVIHISNGNGIDKYLILDAKYTSTDKAFLHYLPELTLKYLHGLHSISDANSSIIGLIILNPDEKLLIRDFHNSSFDIYSDRPAMPFLLCATISPGEEYISNNCFQHSLLKMVTLMEQRVNTEGQGRYLMNVLSA
;
A
#
# COMPACT_ATOMS: atom_id res chain seq x y z
N MET A 1 25.13 13.84 -21.19
CA MET A 1 23.81 13.74 -21.83
C MET A 1 22.78 14.45 -20.95
N LYS A 2 21.90 15.27 -21.52
CA LYS A 2 20.89 16.04 -20.78
C LYS A 2 19.62 16.16 -21.61
N ILE A 3 18.47 16.27 -20.94
CA ILE A 3 17.21 16.66 -21.58
C ILE A 3 16.96 18.14 -21.27
N LYS A 4 16.67 18.93 -22.30
CA LYS A 4 16.18 20.30 -22.15
C LYS A 4 14.66 20.30 -22.25
N VAL A 5 13.99 20.88 -21.27
CA VAL A 5 12.54 21.10 -21.28
C VAL A 5 12.28 22.59 -21.44
N SER A 6 11.51 22.97 -22.46
CA SER A 6 11.15 24.38 -22.74
C SER A 6 9.64 24.56 -22.66
N ILE A 7 9.17 25.59 -21.95
CA ILE A 7 7.75 25.88 -21.77
C ILE A 7 7.26 26.76 -22.92
N LEU A 8 6.30 26.26 -23.69
CA LEU A 8 5.80 26.88 -24.92
C LEU A 8 4.50 27.69 -24.72
N GLY A 9 3.85 27.57 -23.57
CA GLY A 9 2.57 28.23 -23.31
C GLY A 9 2.35 28.58 -21.83
N GLY A 10 1.31 29.36 -21.56
CA GLY A 10 0.95 29.79 -20.21
C GLY A 10 1.79 30.97 -19.69
N LYS A 11 1.71 31.23 -18.38
CA LYS A 11 2.38 32.38 -17.74
C LYS A 11 3.91 32.28 -17.71
N ARG A 12 4.44 31.05 -17.86
CA ARG A 12 5.88 30.73 -17.87
C ARG A 12 6.42 30.48 -19.28
N GLN A 13 5.71 30.94 -20.30
CA GLN A 13 6.13 30.79 -21.68
C GLN A 13 7.52 31.41 -21.89
N GLY A 14 8.43 30.65 -22.47
CA GLY A 14 9.82 31.05 -22.71
C GLY A 14 10.81 30.56 -21.65
N ASP A 15 10.33 30.06 -20.50
CA ASP A 15 11.18 29.44 -19.49
C ASP A 15 11.69 28.08 -19.98
N ALA A 16 12.92 27.72 -19.60
CA ALA A 16 13.50 26.41 -19.90
C ALA A 16 14.40 25.93 -18.75
N PHE A 17 14.48 24.62 -18.58
CA PHE A 17 15.34 23.99 -17.59
C PHE A 17 15.90 22.66 -18.12
N GLU A 18 16.94 22.17 -17.45
CA GLU A 18 17.64 20.93 -17.83
C GLU A 18 17.37 19.82 -16.82
N LEU A 19 17.11 18.62 -17.34
CA LEU A 19 17.08 17.38 -16.57
C LEU A 19 18.42 16.66 -16.69
N LYS A 20 19.02 16.44 -15.53
CA LYS A 20 20.28 15.72 -15.35
C LYS A 20 20.03 14.23 -15.18
N LEU A 21 21.07 13.42 -15.41
CA LEU A 21 21.05 11.99 -15.08
C LEU A 21 21.01 11.80 -13.55
N ILE A 22 20.37 10.72 -13.09
CA ILE A 22 20.15 10.44 -11.65
C ILE A 22 21.46 10.42 -10.83
N ASP A 23 22.59 10.07 -11.44
CA ASP A 23 23.90 9.99 -10.76
C ASP A 23 24.54 11.37 -10.47
N GLU A 24 23.95 12.48 -10.95
CA GLU A 24 24.42 13.84 -10.67
C GLU A 24 23.73 14.46 -9.44
N LYS A 25 24.46 15.23 -8.62
CA LYS A 25 23.88 15.95 -7.45
C LYS A 25 22.70 16.84 -7.86
N ILE A 26 21.52 16.51 -7.35
CA ILE A 26 20.25 17.23 -7.55
C ILE A 26 20.21 18.44 -6.61
N ASN A 27 20.16 19.66 -7.16
CA ASN A 27 20.19 20.90 -6.37
C ASN A 27 18.89 21.72 -6.42
N SER A 28 17.87 21.33 -7.19
CA SER A 28 16.63 22.12 -7.33
C SER A 28 15.39 21.26 -7.57
N SER A 29 14.31 21.52 -6.83
CA SER A 29 12.98 20.97 -7.09
C SER A 29 12.40 21.60 -8.37
N LEU A 30 12.33 20.84 -9.45
CA LEU A 30 11.76 21.30 -10.73
C LEU A 30 10.26 20.98 -10.78
N PHE A 31 9.49 21.87 -11.43
CA PHE A 31 8.06 21.64 -11.60
C PHE A 31 7.46 22.13 -12.92
N ILE A 32 6.44 21.42 -13.37
CA ILE A 32 5.64 21.71 -14.57
C ILE A 32 4.16 21.83 -14.15
N LEU A 33 3.39 22.69 -14.81
CA LEU A 33 1.94 22.72 -14.62
C LEU A 33 1.28 21.76 -15.62
N GLU A 34 0.25 21.02 -15.20
CA GLU A 34 -0.42 20.00 -16.04
C GLU A 34 -0.95 20.54 -17.39
N ASP A 35 -1.22 21.85 -17.48
CA ASP A 35 -1.74 22.52 -18.67
C ASP A 35 -0.71 23.40 -19.39
N GLU A 36 0.58 23.17 -19.12
CA GLU A 36 1.65 23.75 -19.92
C GLU A 36 2.01 22.86 -21.11
N ALA A 37 2.05 23.49 -22.28
CA ALA A 37 2.68 22.91 -23.44
C ALA A 37 4.20 22.97 -23.30
N ILE A 38 4.87 21.85 -23.52
CA ILE A 38 6.33 21.73 -23.37
C ILE A 38 6.96 21.14 -24.62
N GLU A 39 8.18 21.58 -24.92
CA GLU A 39 9.10 20.92 -25.84
C GLU A 39 10.16 20.20 -25.02
N ILE A 40 10.35 18.92 -25.30
CA ILE A 40 11.44 18.11 -24.74
C ILE A 40 12.45 17.91 -25.86
N ALA A 41 13.72 18.23 -25.60
CA ALA A 41 14.82 18.04 -26.54
C ALA A 41 15.96 17.25 -25.90
N PHE A 42 16.43 16.23 -26.61
CA PHE A 42 17.61 15.45 -26.28
C PHE A 42 18.68 15.63 -27.37
N THR A 43 19.93 15.81 -26.96
CA THR A 43 21.06 15.99 -27.89
C THR A 43 22.14 14.96 -27.62
N SER A 44 22.64 14.32 -28.67
CA SER A 44 23.64 13.26 -28.62
C SER A 44 24.66 13.41 -29.76
N GLU A 45 25.90 12.99 -29.52
CA GLU A 45 26.92 12.83 -30.56
C GLU A 45 26.60 11.62 -31.47
N ASN A 46 25.95 10.59 -30.91
CA ASN A 46 25.59 9.37 -31.62
C ASN A 46 24.20 9.47 -32.27
N TYR A 47 24.09 8.90 -33.47
CA TYR A 47 22.80 8.61 -34.10
C TYR A 47 22.20 7.34 -33.51
N TYR A 48 20.95 7.40 -33.06
CA TYR A 48 20.18 6.28 -32.53
C TYR A 48 19.10 5.91 -33.55
N GLU A 49 19.07 4.64 -33.96
CA GLU A 49 18.12 4.14 -34.97
C GLU A 49 16.69 4.14 -34.44
N LYS A 50 16.55 3.78 -33.16
CA LYS A 50 15.30 3.80 -32.42
C LYS A 50 15.51 4.60 -31.15
N ILE A 51 14.68 5.61 -30.91
CA ILE A 51 14.70 6.34 -29.63
C ILE A 51 13.28 6.65 -29.21
N SER A 52 12.99 6.43 -27.94
CA SER A 52 11.68 6.65 -27.36
C SER A 52 11.80 7.27 -25.97
N LEU A 53 10.94 8.23 -25.69
CA LEU A 53 10.76 8.80 -24.36
C LEU A 53 9.74 7.96 -23.61
N LEU A 54 10.18 7.33 -22.53
CA LEU A 54 9.35 6.56 -21.64
C LEU A 54 8.87 7.44 -20.49
N LEU A 55 7.55 7.52 -20.33
CA LEU A 55 6.89 8.02 -19.13
C LEU A 55 6.08 6.86 -18.55
N TYR A 56 6.68 6.16 -17.58
CA TYR A 56 6.17 4.89 -17.06
C TYR A 56 5.97 3.83 -18.14
N GLU A 57 4.73 3.44 -18.40
CA GLU A 57 4.37 2.42 -19.40
C GLU A 57 4.11 3.04 -20.78
N ASN A 58 4.08 4.37 -20.88
CA ASN A 58 3.87 5.06 -22.14
C ASN A 58 5.20 5.28 -22.88
N GLU A 59 5.24 4.83 -24.12
CA GLU A 59 6.35 5.06 -25.05
C GLU A 59 5.96 6.18 -26.01
N VAL A 60 6.76 7.25 -26.07
CA VAL A 60 6.53 8.40 -26.94
C VAL A 60 7.71 8.58 -27.90
N GLU A 61 7.43 8.47 -29.20
CA GLU A 61 8.42 8.67 -30.27
C GLU A 61 8.74 10.16 -30.47
N PRO A 62 9.98 10.50 -30.89
CA PRO A 62 10.34 11.87 -31.21
C PRO A 62 9.53 12.37 -32.41
N THR A 63 9.05 13.61 -32.32
CA THR A 63 8.30 14.27 -33.39
C THR A 63 9.22 14.76 -34.50
N LEU A 64 10.45 15.14 -34.15
CA LEU A 64 11.45 15.64 -35.08
C LEU A 64 12.83 15.10 -34.71
N ILE A 65 13.57 14.65 -35.72
CA ILE A 65 14.97 14.24 -35.61
C ILE A 65 15.75 15.08 -36.62
N GLU A 66 16.73 15.84 -36.12
CA GLU A 66 17.54 16.72 -36.96
C GLU A 66 19.01 16.67 -36.53
N ARG A 67 19.90 16.95 -37.48
CA ARG A 67 21.33 17.08 -37.22
C ARG A 67 21.69 18.56 -37.19
N VAL A 68 22.10 19.05 -36.03
CA VAL A 68 22.52 20.44 -35.82
C VAL A 68 24.04 20.44 -35.61
N GLY A 69 24.79 20.71 -36.68
CA GLY A 69 26.25 20.63 -36.68
C GLY A 69 26.75 19.18 -36.54
N GLU A 70 27.57 18.92 -35.52
CA GLU A 70 28.09 17.57 -35.23
C GLU A 70 27.17 16.74 -34.32
N LEU A 71 26.08 17.32 -33.81
CA LEU A 71 25.19 16.67 -32.86
C LEU A 71 23.84 16.31 -33.50
N TRP A 72 23.27 15.19 -33.06
CA TRP A 72 21.90 14.78 -33.35
C TRP A 72 20.96 15.30 -32.26
N THR A 73 19.88 15.96 -32.67
CA THR A 73 18.85 16.49 -31.78
C THR A 73 17.53 15.78 -32.06
N TYR A 74 16.97 15.21 -31.00
CA TYR A 74 15.67 14.53 -30.98
C TYR A 74 14.70 15.40 -30.19
N ARG A 75 13.58 15.79 -30.81
CA ARG A 75 12.60 16.69 -30.19
C ARG A 75 11.22 16.05 -30.13
N TRP A 76 10.57 16.17 -28.98
CA TRP A 76 9.17 15.86 -28.77
C TRP A 76 8.41 17.18 -28.72
N LEU A 77 7.71 17.48 -29.83
CA LEU A 77 6.98 18.72 -30.02
C LEU A 77 5.49 18.47 -29.82
N PRO A 78 4.78 19.32 -29.05
CA PRO A 78 3.37 19.13 -28.83
C PRO A 78 2.58 19.46 -30.11
N LYS A 79 1.53 18.69 -30.38
CA LYS A 79 0.65 18.95 -31.53
C LYS A 79 -0.04 20.30 -31.39
N ARG A 80 -0.04 21.09 -32.47
CA ARG A 80 -0.70 22.39 -32.49
C ARG A 80 -2.22 22.20 -32.64
N LEU A 81 -2.99 22.71 -31.69
CA LEU A 81 -4.47 22.62 -31.66
C LEU A 81 -5.14 23.87 -32.27
N GLY A 82 -4.42 24.98 -32.35
CA GLY A 82 -4.91 26.23 -32.93
C GLY A 82 -3.81 27.26 -33.18
N ARG A 83 -4.18 28.52 -33.49
CA ARG A 83 -3.17 29.58 -33.75
C ARG A 83 -2.23 29.82 -32.56
N PHE A 84 -2.69 29.65 -31.33
CA PHE A 84 -1.91 29.94 -30.13
C PHE A 84 -1.96 28.83 -29.06
N SER A 85 -2.51 27.65 -29.39
CA SER A 85 -2.68 26.54 -28.45
C SER A 85 -1.99 25.27 -28.96
N TYR A 86 -1.37 24.57 -28.01
CA TYR A 86 -0.70 23.29 -28.21
C TYR A 86 -1.31 22.27 -27.24
N GLU A 87 -1.19 20.99 -27.58
CA GLU A 87 -1.47 19.91 -26.65
C GLU A 87 -0.48 19.97 -25.47
N CYS A 88 -0.95 19.62 -24.28
CA CYS A 88 -0.12 19.62 -23.08
C CYS A 88 0.33 18.18 -22.81
N PHE A 89 1.65 17.95 -22.77
CA PHE A 89 2.23 16.62 -22.57
C PHE A 89 1.78 16.00 -21.24
N PHE A 90 1.69 16.82 -20.19
CA PHE A 90 1.24 16.43 -18.86
C PHE A 90 -0.24 16.74 -18.59
N HIS A 91 -1.08 16.81 -19.63
CA HIS A 91 -2.51 17.11 -19.44
C HIS A 91 -3.18 16.07 -18.53
N ASN A 92 -3.78 16.54 -17.43
CA ASN A 92 -4.35 15.72 -16.36
C ASN A 92 -3.36 14.74 -15.70
N TYR A 93 -2.08 15.01 -15.85
CA TYR A 93 -1.03 14.31 -15.14
C TYR A 93 -0.66 15.11 -13.88
N TYR A 94 -0.47 14.41 -12.77
CA TYR A 94 -0.30 15.03 -11.47
C TYR A 94 0.49 14.13 -10.54
N GLY A 95 1.63 14.58 -10.03
CA GLY A 95 2.55 13.74 -9.23
C GLY A 95 4.00 13.90 -9.67
N ILE A 96 4.86 12.93 -9.34
CA ILE A 96 6.22 12.87 -9.88
C ILE A 96 6.14 12.36 -11.32
N ALA A 97 6.94 12.88 -12.24
CA ALA A 97 7.20 12.33 -13.55
C ALA A 97 8.66 11.87 -13.62
N GLU A 98 8.86 10.59 -13.94
CA GLU A 98 10.16 10.00 -14.21
C GLU A 98 10.28 9.80 -15.72
N LEU A 99 11.22 10.51 -16.34
CA LEU A 99 11.51 10.37 -17.75
C LEU A 99 12.70 9.45 -17.92
N VAL A 100 12.53 8.44 -18.76
CA VAL A 100 13.60 7.54 -19.19
C VAL A 100 13.69 7.59 -20.70
N LEU A 101 14.90 7.69 -21.25
CA LEU A 101 15.11 7.50 -22.69
C LEU A 101 15.56 6.07 -22.93
N GLU A 102 14.83 5.37 -23.80
CA GLU A 102 15.28 4.11 -24.39
C GLU A 102 15.84 4.40 -25.78
N ALA A 103 17.12 4.13 -25.98
CA ALA A 103 17.83 4.42 -27.21
C ALA A 103 18.53 3.16 -27.74
N GLN A 104 18.29 2.84 -29.00
CA GLN A 104 18.88 1.69 -29.69
C GLN A 104 20.05 2.14 -30.56
N TYR A 105 21.21 1.54 -30.30
CA TYR A 105 22.44 1.73 -31.06
C TYR A 105 22.94 0.36 -31.56
N GLY A 106 22.64 0.04 -32.82
CA GLY A 106 22.84 -1.30 -33.37
C GLY A 106 21.99 -2.35 -32.63
N GLU A 107 22.63 -3.42 -32.15
CA GLU A 107 21.95 -4.48 -31.36
C GLU A 107 21.83 -4.16 -29.87
N ARG A 108 22.36 -3.01 -29.40
CA ARG A 108 22.33 -2.65 -27.98
C ARG A 108 21.23 -1.63 -27.71
N THR A 109 20.51 -1.84 -26.62
CA THR A 109 19.54 -0.89 -26.06
C THR A 109 20.14 -0.24 -24.82
N GLU A 110 20.22 1.09 -24.83
CA GLU A 110 20.70 1.92 -23.72
C GLU A 110 19.49 2.59 -23.04
N LEU A 111 19.49 2.60 -21.70
CA LEU A 111 18.46 3.27 -20.89
C LEU A 111 19.10 4.43 -20.14
N PHE A 112 18.56 5.64 -20.33
CA PHE A 112 19.00 6.84 -19.64
C PHE A 112 17.89 7.36 -18.73
N SER A 113 18.08 7.23 -17.41
CA SER A 113 17.12 7.72 -16.41
C SER A 113 17.48 9.13 -15.94
N PHE A 114 16.51 10.03 -15.97
CA PHE A 114 16.68 11.43 -15.62
C PHE A 114 16.10 11.76 -14.24
N GLN A 115 16.54 12.89 -13.67
CA GLN A 115 15.98 13.42 -12.43
C GLN A 115 14.47 13.62 -12.56
N SER A 116 13.75 13.32 -11.48
CA SER A 116 12.30 13.36 -11.46
C SER A 116 11.76 14.80 -11.35
N ILE A 117 10.59 15.05 -11.95
CA ILE A 117 9.95 16.38 -11.99
C ILE A 117 8.61 16.30 -11.28
N GLU A 118 8.25 17.31 -10.49
CA GLU A 118 6.89 17.40 -9.95
C GLU A 118 5.95 18.09 -10.94
N VAL A 119 4.84 17.44 -11.28
CA VAL A 119 3.75 18.04 -12.06
C VAL A 119 2.65 18.49 -11.11
N LEU A 120 2.28 19.77 -11.20
CA LEU A 120 1.25 20.38 -10.37
C LEU A 120 -0.08 20.45 -11.11
N ALA A 121 -1.16 20.05 -10.44
CA ALA A 121 -2.50 20.04 -11.01
C ALA A 121 -3.36 21.21 -10.53
N LYS A 122 -4.39 21.54 -11.31
CA LYS A 122 -5.44 22.49 -10.93
C LYS A 122 -6.19 21.99 -9.70
N LYS A 123 -6.72 22.94 -8.92
CA LYS A 123 -7.55 22.64 -7.74
C LYS A 123 -8.70 21.66 -8.03
N LEU A 124 -9.35 21.76 -9.20
CA LEU A 124 -10.43 20.86 -9.59
C LEU A 124 -9.98 19.39 -9.68
N ASN A 125 -8.83 19.14 -10.34
CA ASN A 125 -8.23 17.80 -10.40
C ASN A 125 -7.78 17.33 -9.02
N ALA A 126 -7.29 18.24 -8.17
CA ALA A 126 -6.91 17.92 -6.80
C ALA A 126 -8.12 17.53 -5.91
N GLU A 127 -9.29 18.15 -6.10
CA GLU A 127 -10.53 17.76 -5.42
C GLU A 127 -10.99 16.37 -5.85
N ARG A 128 -10.90 16.05 -7.15
CA ARG A 128 -11.20 14.70 -7.66
C ARG A 128 -10.29 13.64 -7.05
N VAL A 129 -9.00 13.96 -6.89
CA VAL A 129 -8.04 13.11 -6.17
C VAL A 129 -8.47 12.85 -4.73
N ASP A 130 -8.84 13.90 -3.99
CA ASP A 130 -9.31 13.76 -2.60
C ASP A 130 -10.54 12.84 -2.54
N LYS A 131 -11.50 13.00 -3.46
CA LYS A 131 -12.68 12.13 -3.55
C LYS A 131 -12.31 10.66 -3.82
N MET A 132 -11.44 10.39 -4.81
CA MET A 132 -11.00 9.03 -5.13
C MET A 132 -10.24 8.37 -3.96
N LEU A 133 -9.34 9.10 -3.31
CA LEU A 133 -8.60 8.61 -2.14
C LEU A 133 -9.56 8.29 -0.99
N ASN A 134 -10.51 9.20 -0.69
CA ASN A 134 -11.53 8.98 0.34
C ASN A 134 -12.43 7.77 0.06
N TYR A 135 -12.69 7.46 -1.21
CA TYR A 135 -13.37 6.22 -1.57
C TYR A 135 -12.49 5.00 -1.27
N ILE A 136 -11.24 4.99 -1.73
CA ILE A 136 -10.31 3.88 -1.49
C ILE A 136 -10.13 3.62 0.01
N ALA A 137 -10.06 4.67 0.83
CA ALA A 137 -9.98 4.58 2.28
C ALA A 137 -11.11 3.80 2.95
N LYS A 138 -12.30 3.78 2.34
CA LYS A 138 -13.49 3.12 2.88
C LYS A 138 -13.56 1.64 2.52
N ILE A 139 -12.74 1.19 1.56
CA ILE A 139 -12.69 -0.21 1.14
C ILE A 139 -12.07 -1.04 2.27
N ASP A 140 -12.51 -2.29 2.38
CA ASP A 140 -11.95 -3.28 3.30
C ASP A 140 -10.41 -3.30 3.24
N SER A 141 -9.77 -3.02 4.37
CA SER A 141 -8.32 -2.89 4.50
C SER A 141 -7.60 -4.19 4.14
N ASN A 142 -8.22 -5.35 4.41
CA ASN A 142 -7.66 -6.65 4.06
C ASN A 142 -7.60 -6.87 2.54
N ALA A 143 -8.66 -6.51 1.81
CA ALA A 143 -8.67 -6.60 0.35
C ALA A 143 -7.64 -5.67 -0.30
N LEU A 144 -7.47 -4.45 0.23
CA LEU A 144 -6.42 -3.52 -0.22
C LEU A 144 -5.02 -4.05 0.10
N CYS A 145 -4.80 -4.55 1.32
CA CYS A 145 -3.53 -5.19 1.71
C CYS A 145 -3.18 -6.34 0.77
N ALA A 146 -4.15 -7.22 0.49
CA ALA A 146 -3.94 -8.38 -0.37
C ALA A 146 -3.63 -7.96 -1.81
N PHE A 147 -4.33 -6.97 -2.35
CA PHE A 147 -4.07 -6.41 -3.68
C PHE A 147 -2.65 -5.83 -3.77
N PHE A 148 -2.28 -4.92 -2.86
CA PHE A 148 -0.98 -4.25 -2.87
C PHE A 148 0.21 -5.18 -2.55
N ARG A 149 -0.03 -6.23 -1.76
CA ARG A 149 0.99 -7.26 -1.52
C ARG A 149 1.27 -8.07 -2.78
N VAL A 150 0.26 -8.32 -3.61
CA VAL A 150 0.44 -9.02 -4.90
C VAL A 150 1.16 -8.11 -5.91
N THR A 151 0.81 -6.81 -6.00
CA THR A 151 1.52 -5.85 -6.87
C THR A 151 2.99 -5.66 -6.45
N ARG A 152 3.30 -5.62 -5.15
CA ARG A 152 4.69 -5.52 -4.66
C ARG A 152 5.55 -6.74 -4.95
N ARG A 153 4.99 -7.95 -4.86
CA ARG A 153 5.70 -9.17 -5.25
C ARG A 153 6.07 -9.15 -6.73
N LYS A 154 5.19 -8.61 -7.58
CA LYS A 154 5.47 -8.36 -9.01
C LYS A 154 6.62 -7.36 -9.20
N ALA A 155 6.72 -6.34 -8.36
CA ALA A 155 7.80 -5.34 -8.40
C ALA A 155 9.10 -5.74 -7.66
N GLY A 156 9.20 -6.97 -7.11
CA GLY A 156 10.44 -7.50 -6.53
C GLY A 156 10.74 -7.09 -5.07
N PHE A 157 9.78 -6.50 -4.35
CA PHE A 157 9.97 -6.10 -2.95
C PHE A 157 9.86 -7.28 -1.96
N LYS A 158 10.72 -7.32 -0.94
CA LYS A 158 10.66 -8.32 0.17
C LYS A 158 9.57 -7.96 1.19
N ASN A 159 8.92 -8.98 1.76
CA ASN A 159 7.77 -8.82 2.67
C ASN A 159 8.20 -8.35 4.08
N GLY A 160 7.36 -7.54 4.72
CA GLY A 160 7.20 -7.47 6.17
C GLY A 160 6.06 -8.37 6.65
N ASP A 161 6.03 -8.70 7.94
CA ASP A 161 4.94 -9.45 8.57
C ASP A 161 3.82 -8.48 9.03
N THR A 162 2.59 -8.96 9.21
CA THR A 162 1.40 -8.27 9.80
C THR A 162 1.15 -6.77 9.48
N PRO A 163 0.09 -6.41 8.73
CA PRO A 163 -0.31 -5.02 8.48
C PRO A 163 -0.40 -4.14 9.73
N ALA A 164 0.09 -2.90 9.66
CA ALA A 164 0.15 -1.96 10.79
C ALA A 164 -1.22 -1.68 11.47
N GLU A 165 -2.32 -1.74 10.71
CA GLU A 165 -3.68 -1.58 11.24
C GLU A 165 -4.14 -2.78 12.07
N ILE A 166 -3.86 -4.00 11.59
CA ILE A 166 -4.13 -5.24 12.33
C ILE A 166 -3.28 -5.27 13.61
N LEU A 167 -2.02 -4.86 13.53
CA LEU A 167 -1.16 -4.77 14.71
C LEU A 167 -1.71 -3.76 15.74
N LEU A 168 -2.29 -2.65 15.30
CA LEU A 168 -2.90 -1.65 16.21
C LEU A 168 -4.12 -2.23 16.95
N GLU A 169 -5.01 -2.95 16.24
CA GLU A 169 -6.17 -3.63 16.86
C GLU A 169 -5.73 -4.72 17.85
N GLN A 170 -4.69 -5.47 17.51
CA GLN A 170 -4.12 -6.48 18.41
C GLN A 170 -3.47 -5.86 19.65
N ILE A 171 -2.73 -4.76 19.50
CA ILE A 171 -2.16 -4.02 20.64
C ILE A 171 -3.28 -3.56 21.56
N GLU A 172 -4.37 -3.00 21.02
CA GLU A 172 -5.51 -2.58 21.84
C GLU A 172 -6.07 -3.74 22.67
N SER A 173 -6.37 -4.87 22.02
CA SER A 173 -6.91 -6.06 22.70
C SER A 173 -5.95 -6.60 23.76
N ILE A 174 -4.66 -6.68 23.44
CA ILE A 174 -3.63 -7.18 24.36
C ILE A 174 -3.43 -6.22 25.53
N VAL A 175 -3.42 -4.92 25.28
CA VAL A 175 -3.26 -3.90 26.33
C VAL A 175 -4.45 -3.93 27.28
N GLU A 176 -5.68 -4.05 26.78
CA GLU A 176 -6.88 -4.15 27.62
C GLU A 176 -6.82 -5.36 28.56
N ILE A 177 -6.57 -6.56 28.00
CA ILE A 177 -6.48 -7.81 28.76
C ILE A 177 -5.30 -7.76 29.74
N THR A 178 -4.12 -7.33 29.28
CA THR A 178 -2.90 -7.28 30.10
C THR A 178 -3.05 -6.27 31.23
N THR A 179 -3.66 -5.11 30.98
CA THR A 179 -3.92 -4.10 32.02
C THR A 179 -4.86 -4.66 33.09
N THR A 180 -5.90 -5.39 32.70
CA THR A 180 -6.82 -6.01 33.66
C THR A 180 -6.13 -7.08 34.51
N LEU A 181 -5.31 -7.94 33.88
CA LEU A 181 -4.58 -8.98 34.58
C LEU A 181 -3.52 -8.39 35.52
N ILE A 182 -2.73 -7.43 35.05
CA ILE A 182 -1.69 -6.78 35.86
C ILE A 182 -2.29 -6.02 37.05
N ARG A 183 -3.42 -5.33 36.88
CA ARG A 183 -4.12 -4.67 38.00
C ARG A 183 -4.52 -5.65 39.11
N LYS A 184 -4.89 -6.89 38.76
CA LYS A 184 -5.15 -7.95 39.74
C LYS A 184 -3.86 -8.45 40.40
N ILE A 185 -2.78 -8.61 39.61
CA ILE A 185 -1.47 -9.04 40.11
C ILE A 185 -0.89 -8.02 41.12
N ILE A 186 -1.09 -6.72 40.88
CA ILE A 186 -0.62 -5.64 41.76
C ILE A 186 -1.19 -5.77 43.18
N GLN A 187 -2.36 -6.39 43.37
CA GLN A 187 -2.93 -6.60 44.72
C GLN A 187 -2.13 -7.61 45.55
N ARG A 188 -1.44 -8.55 44.90
CA ARG A 188 -0.62 -9.58 45.55
C ARG A 188 0.49 -10.05 44.60
N PRO A 189 1.57 -9.28 44.44
CA PRO A 189 2.67 -9.66 43.56
C PRO A 189 3.45 -10.86 44.12
N ILE A 190 4.13 -11.60 43.25
CA ILE A 190 5.05 -12.64 43.70
C ILE A 190 6.27 -11.94 44.31
N SER A 191 6.52 -12.21 45.59
CA SER A 191 7.69 -11.74 46.31
C SER A 191 8.61 -12.92 46.70
N LYS A 192 9.85 -12.60 47.08
CA LYS A 192 10.78 -13.50 47.75
C LYS A 192 11.17 -12.86 49.09
N LEU A 193 11.40 -13.67 50.11
CA LEU A 193 11.98 -13.19 51.37
C LEU A 193 13.47 -12.93 51.16
N THR A 194 13.91 -11.73 51.50
CA THR A 194 15.32 -11.33 51.48
C THR A 194 15.71 -10.70 52.81
N SER A 195 16.94 -10.92 53.25
CA SER A 195 17.48 -10.23 54.42
C SER A 195 17.96 -8.83 54.02
N ARG A 196 17.57 -7.82 54.80
CA ARG A 196 18.04 -6.44 54.65
C ARG A 196 18.71 -5.99 55.95
N GLU A 197 19.92 -5.48 55.80
CA GLU A 197 20.67 -4.85 56.89
C GLU A 197 20.04 -3.51 57.27
N LYS A 198 19.84 -3.33 58.57
CA LYS A 198 19.38 -2.08 59.16
C LYS A 198 20.28 -1.72 60.33
N TYR A 199 20.77 -0.47 60.34
CA TYR A 199 21.45 0.07 61.51
C TYR A 199 20.42 0.41 62.60
N VAL A 200 20.59 -0.18 63.77
CA VAL A 200 19.68 -0.04 64.90
C VAL A 200 20.46 0.39 66.14
N TYR A 201 19.84 1.21 66.98
CA TYR A 201 20.31 1.49 68.33
C TYR A 201 19.84 0.35 69.23
N PRO A 202 20.75 -0.33 69.94
CA PRO A 202 20.38 -1.51 70.74
C PRO A 202 19.32 -1.19 71.79
N SER A 203 18.37 -2.11 71.93
CA SER A 203 17.25 -2.11 72.86
C SER A 203 16.86 -3.55 73.20
N ASP A 204 16.03 -3.77 74.22
CA ASP A 204 15.63 -5.10 74.70
C ASP A 204 15.03 -6.03 73.62
N ASN A 205 14.49 -5.45 72.53
CA ASN A 205 13.86 -6.21 71.43
C ASN A 205 14.79 -6.42 70.22
N THR A 206 16.08 -6.12 70.36
CA THR A 206 17.03 -6.19 69.24
C THR A 206 17.47 -7.62 69.02
N ASN A 207 17.30 -8.13 67.80
CA ASN A 207 17.67 -9.49 67.49
C ASN A 207 19.15 -9.54 67.09
N ILE A 208 19.97 -10.23 67.89
CA ILE A 208 21.41 -10.38 67.64
C ILE A 208 21.63 -11.75 67.02
N ASP A 209 22.10 -11.79 65.77
CA ASP A 209 22.49 -13.01 65.07
C ASP A 209 24.01 -13.09 64.86
N ASP A 210 24.48 -14.21 64.32
CA ASP A 210 25.91 -14.44 64.06
C ASP A 210 26.52 -13.38 63.12
N LEU A 211 25.71 -12.78 62.24
CA LEU A 211 26.16 -11.74 61.31
C LEU A 211 26.29 -10.39 62.02
N THR A 212 25.36 -10.08 62.94
CA THR A 212 25.47 -8.94 63.85
C THR A 212 26.75 -9.02 64.69
N LEU A 213 27.04 -10.21 65.25
CA LEU A 213 28.28 -10.44 66.01
C LEU A 213 29.53 -10.29 65.14
N SER A 214 29.52 -10.87 63.93
CA SER A 214 30.63 -10.72 62.98
C SER A 214 30.89 -9.26 62.59
N TRP A 215 29.84 -8.45 62.46
CA TRP A 215 29.96 -7.02 62.19
C TRP A 215 30.56 -6.28 63.39
N LEU A 216 30.12 -6.59 64.62
CA LEU A 216 30.68 -6.00 65.85
C LEU A 216 32.17 -6.32 66.01
N CYS A 217 32.60 -7.55 65.68
CA CYS A 217 34.03 -7.91 65.68
C CYS A 217 34.87 -7.07 64.71
N SER A 218 34.25 -6.54 63.64
CA SER A 218 34.93 -5.70 62.65
C SER A 218 34.81 -4.19 62.95
N ASN A 219 33.97 -3.79 63.92
CA ASN A 219 33.65 -2.41 64.28
C ASN A 219 33.65 -2.27 65.81
N THR A 220 34.77 -2.63 66.45
CA THR A 220 34.91 -2.64 67.91
C THR A 220 34.88 -1.23 68.52
N ASP A 221 35.09 -0.19 67.72
CA ASP A 221 34.98 1.22 68.10
C ASP A 221 33.55 1.65 68.45
N GLU A 222 32.55 0.88 68.01
CA GLU A 222 31.15 1.10 68.36
C GLU A 222 30.79 0.50 69.74
N LEU A 223 31.67 -0.31 70.34
CA LEU A 223 31.50 -0.87 71.68
C LEU A 223 31.92 0.11 72.77
N PHE A 224 31.21 0.09 73.90
CA PHE A 224 31.57 0.85 75.10
C PHE A 224 31.28 0.03 76.35
N GLU A 225 32.13 0.17 77.37
CA GLU A 225 31.93 -0.44 78.68
C GLU A 225 30.65 0.11 79.33
N THR A 226 29.86 -0.78 79.91
CA THR A 226 28.60 -0.44 80.57
C THR A 226 28.44 -1.24 81.85
N ASP A 227 28.01 -0.61 82.93
CA ASP A 227 27.76 -1.31 84.20
C ASP A 227 26.34 -1.93 84.27
N SER A 228 25.52 -1.70 83.25
CA SER A 228 24.12 -2.16 83.20
C SER A 228 23.98 -3.40 82.33
N TYR A 229 23.52 -4.49 82.95
CA TYR A 229 23.18 -5.74 82.27
C TYR A 229 22.10 -5.59 81.19
N GLU A 230 21.20 -4.61 81.34
CA GLU A 230 20.11 -4.37 80.37
C GLU A 230 20.62 -3.75 79.06
N SER A 231 21.70 -2.98 79.13
CA SER A 231 22.33 -2.35 77.96
C SER A 231 23.53 -3.12 77.41
N ALA A 232 23.93 -4.21 78.07
CA ALA A 232 25.06 -5.04 77.67
C ALA A 232 24.66 -5.99 76.52
N ILE A 233 25.51 -6.05 75.50
CA ILE A 233 25.33 -6.87 74.30
C ILE A 233 26.28 -8.06 74.32
N LEU A 234 27.46 -7.88 74.91
CA LEU A 234 28.47 -8.92 75.08
C LEU A 234 29.23 -8.72 76.39
N GLU A 235 29.69 -9.83 76.95
CA GLU A 235 30.53 -9.87 78.15
C GLU A 235 31.90 -10.40 77.74
N PHE A 236 32.95 -9.70 78.15
CA PHE A 236 34.33 -10.09 77.86
C PHE A 236 35.21 -9.78 79.07
N ASN A 237 35.91 -10.80 79.59
CA ASN A 237 36.79 -10.68 80.77
C ASN A 237 36.12 -10.02 82.00
N ASP A 238 34.92 -10.45 82.35
CA ASP A 238 34.11 -9.93 83.48
C ASP A 238 33.69 -8.45 83.33
N GLU A 239 33.88 -7.85 82.16
CA GLU A 239 33.40 -6.52 81.80
C GLU A 239 32.26 -6.62 80.78
N LEU A 240 31.24 -5.79 80.99
CA LEU A 240 30.05 -5.74 80.15
C LEU A 240 30.20 -4.62 79.10
N TYR A 241 29.87 -4.93 77.86
CA TYR A 241 29.98 -4.00 76.74
C TYR A 241 28.63 -3.81 76.04
N GLY A 242 28.20 -2.55 75.94
CA GLY A 242 27.11 -2.12 75.07
C GLY A 242 27.63 -1.69 73.70
N ALA A 243 26.76 -1.58 72.70
CA ALA A 243 27.09 -0.99 71.41
C ALA A 243 26.31 0.30 71.17
N ARG A 244 26.95 1.30 70.57
CA ARG A 244 26.26 2.55 70.17
C ARG A 244 25.35 2.29 68.97
N LYS A 245 25.76 1.41 68.07
CA LYS A 245 25.01 0.98 66.89
C LYS A 245 25.32 -0.47 66.59
N LEU A 246 24.36 -1.18 66.01
CA LEU A 246 24.56 -2.51 65.46
C LEU A 246 23.81 -2.67 64.13
N ILE A 247 24.15 -3.73 63.39
CA ILE A 247 23.40 -4.15 62.22
C ILE A 247 22.44 -5.27 62.62
N GLU A 248 21.17 -5.09 62.31
CA GLU A 248 20.14 -6.13 62.40
C GLU A 248 19.71 -6.58 61.00
N HIS A 249 19.50 -7.89 60.85
CA HIS A 249 19.07 -8.52 59.60
C HIS A 249 17.56 -8.79 59.64
N GLN A 250 16.77 -7.94 58.96
CA GLN A 250 15.32 -8.13 58.88
C GLN A 250 14.92 -8.83 57.59
N ALA A 251 14.08 -9.86 57.69
CA ALA A 251 13.45 -10.48 56.53
C ALA A 251 12.38 -9.54 55.94
N VAL A 252 12.62 -9.06 54.72
CA VAL A 252 11.72 -8.17 53.98
C VAL A 252 11.30 -8.86 52.68
N GLU A 253 10.03 -8.71 52.32
CA GLU A 253 9.52 -9.14 51.03
C GLU A 253 10.08 -8.26 49.90
N ASP A 254 10.83 -8.88 48.99
CA ASP A 254 11.38 -8.28 47.79
C ASP A 254 10.59 -8.75 46.57
N SER A 255 10.04 -7.80 45.81
CA SER A 255 9.29 -8.08 44.58
C SER A 255 10.18 -8.12 43.33
N ASP A 256 11.49 -7.91 43.46
CA ASP A 256 12.46 -8.06 42.37
C ASP A 256 12.73 -9.54 42.06
N VAL A 257 11.73 -10.18 41.46
CA VAL A 257 11.74 -11.57 40.98
C VAL A 257 11.61 -11.61 39.46
N TYR A 258 12.07 -12.70 38.85
CA TYR A 258 12.03 -12.91 37.40
C TYR A 258 10.63 -12.65 36.81
N GLU A 259 9.59 -13.14 37.49
CA GLU A 259 8.20 -13.02 37.04
C GLU A 259 7.77 -11.55 36.89
N ASN A 260 8.10 -10.71 37.87
CA ASN A 260 7.77 -9.28 37.85
C ASN A 260 8.65 -8.54 36.83
N GLN A 261 9.93 -8.89 36.74
CA GLN A 261 10.86 -8.33 35.74
C GLN A 261 10.39 -8.58 34.29
N VAL A 262 9.78 -9.74 34.03
CA VAL A 262 9.15 -10.09 32.75
C VAL A 262 7.91 -9.22 32.48
N LEU A 263 7.04 -9.03 33.47
CA LEU A 263 5.85 -8.18 33.31
C LEU A 263 6.22 -6.73 32.98
N HIS A 264 7.19 -6.17 33.70
CA HIS A 264 7.73 -4.83 33.42
C HIS A 264 8.34 -4.75 32.01
N GLY A 265 9.12 -5.77 31.62
CA GLY A 265 9.70 -5.85 30.28
C GLY A 265 8.64 -5.94 29.17
N PHE A 266 7.53 -6.66 29.40
CA PHE A 266 6.44 -6.74 28.45
C PHE A 266 5.70 -5.41 28.28
N VAL A 267 5.37 -4.71 29.37
CA VAL A 267 4.77 -3.37 29.31
C VAL A 267 5.68 -2.40 28.56
N MET A 268 6.99 -2.45 28.80
CA MET A 268 7.97 -1.66 28.05
C MET A 268 7.97 -2.00 26.56
N THR A 269 7.84 -3.28 26.19
CA THR A 269 7.76 -3.73 24.79
C THR A 269 6.50 -3.17 24.10
N LEU A 270 5.35 -3.18 24.78
CA LEU A 270 4.11 -2.59 24.26
C LEU A 270 4.24 -1.07 24.08
N ILE A 271 4.89 -0.36 25.01
CA ILE A 271 5.15 1.09 24.89
C ILE A 271 6.02 1.39 23.67
N GLN A 272 7.14 0.66 23.51
CA GLN A 272 8.05 0.85 22.38
C GLN A 272 7.36 0.58 21.05
N THR A 273 6.59 -0.51 20.95
CA THR A 273 5.87 -0.88 19.72
C THR A 273 4.80 0.15 19.39
N THR A 274 3.99 0.56 20.37
CA THR A 274 2.94 1.58 20.17
C THR A 274 3.55 2.95 19.81
N SER A 275 4.72 3.29 20.36
CA SER A 275 5.45 4.51 20.01
C SER A 275 5.97 4.46 18.57
N SER A 276 6.46 3.30 18.12
CA SER A 276 6.89 3.08 16.74
C SER A 276 5.73 3.17 15.75
N LEU A 277 4.54 2.66 16.12
CA LEU A 277 3.33 2.85 15.31
C LEU A 277 2.91 4.32 15.27
N LEU A 278 2.92 5.01 16.42
CA LEU A 278 2.58 6.42 16.50
C LEU A 278 3.51 7.29 15.64
N SER A 279 4.82 7.01 15.61
CA SER A 279 5.76 7.74 14.78
C SER A 279 5.51 7.50 13.29
N GLY A 280 5.26 6.23 12.89
CA GLY A 280 4.92 5.89 11.50
C GLY A 280 3.61 6.51 11.02
N PHE A 281 2.57 6.54 11.86
CA PHE A 281 1.30 7.20 11.51
C PHE A 281 1.41 8.73 11.42
N LYS A 282 2.27 9.36 12.24
CA LYS A 282 2.49 10.83 12.23
C LYS A 282 3.34 11.29 11.06
N ASN A 283 4.35 10.51 10.71
CA ASN A 283 5.34 10.83 9.69
C ASN A 283 5.36 9.72 8.63
N PRO A 284 4.30 9.57 7.81
CA PRO A 284 4.45 8.86 6.55
C PRO A 284 5.62 9.49 5.79
N ASP A 285 6.48 8.67 5.19
CA ASP A 285 7.83 9.06 4.78
C ASP A 285 7.97 10.45 4.12
N LYS A 286 9.12 11.07 4.42
CA LYS A 286 9.49 12.37 3.88
C LYS A 286 9.73 12.21 2.38
N TYR A 287 8.75 12.58 1.55
CA TYR A 287 9.05 12.83 0.14
C TYR A 287 10.16 13.89 0.05
N PRO A 288 11.28 13.60 -0.65
CA PRO A 288 12.45 14.45 -0.65
C PRO A 288 12.22 15.78 -1.39
N ASN A 289 11.20 15.86 -2.24
CA ASN A 289 10.94 17.04 -3.06
C ASN A 289 9.71 17.80 -2.54
N ARG A 290 9.90 18.61 -1.50
CA ARG A 290 8.92 19.64 -1.14
C ARG A 290 9.20 20.89 -1.95
N ILE A 291 8.27 21.28 -2.80
CA ILE A 291 8.23 22.65 -3.32
C ILE A 291 7.63 23.55 -2.24
N ASN A 292 8.42 24.53 -1.78
CA ASN A 292 7.92 25.57 -0.89
C ASN A 292 7.08 26.56 -1.69
N GLY A 293 5.75 26.46 -1.55
CA GLY A 293 4.78 27.36 -2.17
C GLY A 293 4.35 26.91 -3.57
N SER A 294 3.14 26.37 -3.69
CA SER A 294 2.53 26.08 -5.00
C SER A 294 2.05 27.37 -5.66
N PRO A 295 2.22 27.53 -6.99
CA PRO A 295 1.64 28.65 -7.73
C PRO A 295 0.13 28.79 -7.48
N LEU A 296 -0.36 30.02 -7.43
CA LEU A 296 -1.75 30.32 -7.05
C LEU A 296 -2.75 29.65 -8.01
N GLY A 297 -3.54 28.69 -7.51
CA GLY A 297 -4.50 27.91 -8.30
C GLY A 297 -4.07 26.45 -8.59
N TYR A 298 -2.82 26.10 -8.30
CA TYR A 298 -2.27 24.75 -8.44
C TYR A 298 -1.91 24.16 -7.09
N VAL A 299 -1.95 22.84 -6.99
CA VAL A 299 -1.69 22.10 -5.75
C VAL A 299 -0.71 20.97 -6.05
N SER A 300 0.14 20.58 -5.10
CA SER A 300 1.05 19.42 -5.18
C SER A 300 0.36 18.11 -4.81
N PHE A 301 0.60 17.02 -5.55
CA PHE A 301 -0.05 15.71 -5.31
C PHE A 301 0.30 15.17 -3.93
N PHE A 302 1.57 15.30 -3.55
CA PHE A 302 2.06 14.91 -2.23
C PHE A 302 1.40 15.71 -1.11
N SER A 303 1.06 16.97 -1.35
CA SER A 303 0.32 17.76 -0.35
C SER A 303 -1.09 17.20 -0.12
N GLN A 304 -1.77 16.70 -1.17
CA GLN A 304 -3.08 16.08 -1.05
C GLN A 304 -3.00 14.69 -0.40
N ILE A 305 -2.05 13.87 -0.82
CA ILE A 305 -1.80 12.55 -0.21
C ILE A 305 -1.48 12.70 1.29
N GLN A 306 -0.64 13.66 1.68
CA GLN A 306 -0.34 13.92 3.09
C GLN A 306 -1.57 14.41 3.86
N LYS A 307 -2.40 15.29 3.27
CA LYS A 307 -3.65 15.74 3.88
C LYS A 307 -4.60 14.55 4.11
N PHE A 308 -4.73 13.68 3.12
CA PHE A 308 -5.51 12.46 3.18
C PHE A 308 -4.98 11.49 4.25
N GLN A 309 -3.66 11.25 4.30
CA GLN A 309 -3.05 10.42 5.34
C GLN A 309 -3.27 10.98 6.73
N LYS A 310 -3.14 12.29 6.93
CA LYS A 310 -3.46 12.93 8.21
C LYS A 310 -4.94 12.72 8.59
N SER A 311 -5.84 12.77 7.61
CA SER A 311 -7.27 12.53 7.81
C SER A 311 -7.55 11.09 8.28
N ILE A 312 -7.01 10.08 7.58
CA ILE A 312 -7.18 8.65 7.92
C ILE A 312 -6.48 8.31 9.24
N ASN A 313 -5.21 8.69 9.35
CA ASN A 313 -4.39 8.35 10.50
C ASN A 313 -4.82 9.14 11.74
N GLY A 314 -5.61 10.21 11.63
CA GLY A 314 -6.06 11.01 12.76
C GLY A 314 -6.68 10.16 13.87
N ARG A 315 -7.61 9.25 13.53
CA ARG A 315 -8.22 8.32 14.49
C ARG A 315 -7.19 7.33 15.06
N LYS A 316 -6.32 6.77 14.21
CA LYS A 316 -5.26 5.83 14.59
C LYS A 316 -4.25 6.46 15.55
N ILE A 317 -3.87 7.72 15.30
CA ILE A 317 -2.97 8.53 16.13
C ILE A 317 -3.59 8.79 17.50
N LEU A 318 -4.87 9.19 17.56
CA LEU A 318 -5.58 9.41 18.82
C LEU A 318 -5.64 8.12 19.63
N LYS A 319 -5.92 6.99 18.97
CA LYS A 319 -5.96 5.66 19.58
C LYS A 319 -4.60 5.25 20.15
N CYS A 320 -3.52 5.39 19.38
CA CYS A 320 -2.16 5.15 19.86
C CYS A 320 -1.80 6.03 21.08
N LYS A 321 -2.21 7.30 21.07
CA LYS A 321 -1.99 8.21 22.20
C LYS A 321 -2.74 7.75 23.46
N SER A 322 -3.98 7.29 23.31
CA SER A 322 -4.76 6.72 24.42
C SER A 322 -4.07 5.50 25.02
N ILE A 323 -3.70 4.52 24.17
CA ILE A 323 -3.01 3.30 24.58
C ILE A 323 -1.68 3.62 25.29
N LEU A 324 -0.91 4.57 24.78
CA LEU A 324 0.33 5.01 25.42
C LEU A 324 0.08 5.63 26.80
N SER A 325 -0.96 6.46 26.94
CA SER A 325 -1.34 7.04 28.22
C SER A 325 -1.68 5.96 29.25
N ASP A 326 -2.44 4.94 28.85
CA ASP A 326 -2.82 3.82 29.72
C ASP A 326 -1.60 2.97 30.12
N LEU A 327 -0.73 2.67 29.17
CA LEU A 327 0.51 1.92 29.41
C LEU A 327 1.50 2.67 30.31
N HIS A 328 1.65 3.99 30.12
CA HIS A 328 2.49 4.81 30.99
C HIS A 328 1.93 4.89 32.42
N SER A 329 0.61 4.99 32.56
CA SER A 329 -0.06 4.94 33.85
C SER A 329 0.14 3.59 34.54
N LEU A 330 -0.04 2.48 33.81
CA LEU A 330 0.20 1.13 34.31
C LEU A 330 1.66 0.93 34.75
N LYS A 331 2.63 1.37 33.93
CA LYS A 331 4.05 1.32 34.26
C LYS A 331 4.36 2.05 35.57
N ARG A 332 3.75 3.23 35.79
CA ARG A 332 3.96 4.01 37.02
C ARG A 332 3.47 3.24 38.24
N ILE A 333 2.26 2.70 38.19
CA ILE A 333 1.68 1.92 39.29
C ILE A 333 2.51 0.67 39.58
N MET A 334 2.97 -0.03 38.54
CA MET A 334 3.83 -1.21 38.72
C MET A 334 5.17 -0.86 39.37
N ALA A 335 5.79 0.27 39.02
CA ALA A 335 7.05 0.71 39.61
C ALA A 335 6.90 1.08 41.09
N GLU A 336 5.73 1.59 41.49
CA GLU A 336 5.41 1.92 42.88
C GLU A 336 5.12 0.66 43.72
N VAL A 337 4.36 -0.31 43.20
CA VAL A 337 3.87 -1.46 44.00
C VAL A 337 4.73 -2.72 43.87
N MET A 338 5.37 -2.97 42.73
CA MET A 338 6.23 -4.13 42.49
C MET A 338 7.54 -3.72 41.80
N PRO A 339 8.42 -2.97 42.48
CA PRO A 339 9.67 -2.49 41.90
C PRO A 339 10.55 -3.65 41.38
N ALA A 340 11.03 -3.50 40.14
CA ALA A 340 11.92 -4.45 39.50
C ALA A 340 13.22 -3.74 39.08
N LYS A 341 14.38 -4.35 39.35
CA LYS A 341 15.70 -3.78 39.01
C LYS A 341 16.07 -4.00 37.55
N LYS A 342 15.49 -5.02 36.91
CA LYS A 342 15.75 -5.40 35.52
C LYS A 342 14.43 -5.54 34.75
N HIS A 343 14.49 -5.27 33.46
CA HIS A 343 13.38 -5.49 32.53
C HIS A 343 13.77 -6.61 31.58
N ILE A 344 13.05 -7.74 31.64
CA ILE A 344 13.34 -8.90 30.79
C ILE A 344 12.42 -8.84 29.57
N ILE A 345 13.02 -8.69 28.39
CA ILE A 345 12.33 -8.61 27.10
C ILE A 345 12.50 -9.95 26.36
N GLY A 346 11.49 -10.37 25.62
CA GLY A 346 11.47 -11.61 24.85
C GLY A 346 10.47 -12.65 25.36
N VAL A 347 10.55 -13.85 24.79
CA VAL A 347 9.69 -14.97 25.18
C VAL A 347 10.04 -15.43 26.60
N PRO A 348 9.11 -15.40 27.55
CA PRO A 348 9.40 -15.71 28.94
C PRO A 348 9.54 -17.23 29.17
N THR A 349 10.37 -17.59 30.15
CA THR A 349 10.48 -18.98 30.62
C THR A 349 9.42 -19.23 31.67
N PHE A 350 8.60 -20.29 31.50
CA PHE A 350 7.57 -20.64 32.48
C PHE A 350 8.18 -21.25 33.74
N THR A 351 8.48 -20.40 34.73
CA THR A 351 8.95 -20.84 36.05
C THR A 351 7.86 -21.59 36.82
N MET A 352 8.25 -22.35 37.85
CA MET A 352 7.27 -23.05 38.70
C MET A 352 6.36 -22.08 39.47
N LYS A 353 6.86 -20.88 39.81
CA LYS A 353 6.05 -19.84 40.47
C LYS A 353 4.98 -19.30 39.50
N ALA A 354 5.38 -18.93 38.27
CA ALA A 354 4.46 -18.46 37.25
C ALA A 354 3.45 -19.53 36.80
N LYS A 355 3.81 -20.82 36.82
CA LYS A 355 2.88 -21.92 36.50
C LYS A 355 1.82 -22.16 37.57
N LYS A 356 2.16 -21.94 38.84
CA LYS A 356 1.25 -22.14 39.98
C LYS A 356 0.26 -20.99 40.14
N ASP A 357 0.66 -19.76 39.81
CA ASP A 357 -0.21 -18.60 39.86
C ASP A 357 -1.01 -18.44 38.54
N PRO A 358 -2.36 -18.49 38.58
CA PRO A 358 -3.18 -18.43 37.37
C PRO A 358 -3.12 -17.07 36.66
N LEU A 359 -2.87 -15.97 37.38
CA LEU A 359 -2.76 -14.63 36.80
C LEU A 359 -1.46 -14.49 36.02
N TYR A 360 -0.33 -14.88 36.62
CA TYR A 360 0.97 -14.86 35.93
C TYR A 360 1.00 -15.81 34.75
N LEU A 361 0.45 -17.03 34.89
CA LEU A 361 0.36 -17.98 33.79
C LEU A 361 -0.41 -17.40 32.60
N SER A 362 -1.53 -16.71 32.88
CA SER A 362 -2.36 -16.08 31.84
C SER A 362 -1.61 -14.97 31.11
N VAL A 363 -0.90 -14.12 31.84
CA VAL A 363 -0.09 -13.06 31.21
C VAL A 363 1.07 -13.67 30.41
N PHE A 364 1.78 -14.66 30.94
CA PHE A 364 2.90 -15.31 30.24
C PHE A 364 2.46 -15.94 28.92
N LYS A 365 1.28 -16.58 28.88
CA LYS A 365 0.68 -17.07 27.62
C LYS A 365 0.45 -15.94 26.62
N LYS A 366 -0.08 -14.80 27.06
CA LYS A 366 -0.28 -13.62 26.20
C LYS A 366 1.02 -13.02 25.69
N ILE A 367 2.09 -13.05 26.49
CA ILE A 367 3.43 -12.65 26.04
C ILE A 367 3.91 -13.60 24.93
N VAL A 368 3.75 -14.91 25.09
CA VAL A 368 4.11 -15.88 24.05
C VAL A 368 3.29 -15.66 22.77
N ASP A 369 1.98 -15.45 22.89
CA ASP A 369 1.11 -15.12 21.76
C ASP A 369 1.60 -13.85 21.05
N TRP A 370 1.96 -12.80 21.80
CA TRP A 370 2.51 -11.56 21.26
C TRP A 370 3.74 -11.78 20.37
N TYR A 371 4.74 -12.52 20.88
CA TYR A 371 5.98 -12.78 20.13
C TYR A 371 5.81 -13.73 18.94
N ARG A 372 4.65 -14.37 18.78
CA ARG A 372 4.31 -15.10 17.56
C ARG A 372 3.83 -14.19 16.44
N PHE A 373 3.38 -12.97 16.77
CA PHE A 373 3.04 -11.97 15.77
C PHE A 373 4.33 -11.30 15.28
N GLY A 374 4.47 -11.17 13.96
CA GLY A 374 5.65 -10.54 13.35
C GLY A 374 5.71 -9.02 13.55
N LYS A 375 6.71 -8.39 12.92
CA LYS A 375 6.91 -6.92 12.93
C LYS A 375 5.76 -6.21 12.18
N PRO A 376 5.54 -4.89 12.31
CA PRO A 376 4.56 -4.18 11.49
C PRO A 376 4.95 -4.08 10.01
N ASP A 377 3.98 -4.34 9.13
CA ASP A 377 4.06 -4.10 7.69
C ASP A 377 3.38 -2.77 7.33
N TRP A 378 4.19 -1.83 6.81
CA TRP A 378 3.76 -0.51 6.34
C TRP A 378 3.39 -0.51 4.86
N SER A 379 3.38 -1.68 4.20
CA SER A 379 3.25 -1.82 2.75
C SER A 379 2.06 -1.12 2.11
N VAL A 380 0.88 -1.14 2.74
CA VAL A 380 -0.31 -0.47 2.21
C VAL A 380 -0.15 1.04 2.19
N GLN A 381 0.48 1.58 3.23
CA GLN A 381 0.72 3.00 3.32
C GLN A 381 1.80 3.41 2.31
N GLU A 382 2.86 2.62 2.17
CA GLU A 382 3.90 2.79 1.14
C GLU A 382 3.35 2.68 -0.29
N GLU A 383 2.38 1.81 -0.57
CA GLU A 383 1.84 1.60 -1.92
C GLU A 383 0.78 2.65 -2.30
N LEU A 384 -0.04 3.12 -1.35
CA LEU A 384 -0.86 4.33 -1.57
C LEU A 384 0.02 5.56 -1.84
N LEU A 385 1.21 5.60 -1.23
CA LEU A 385 2.25 6.60 -1.49
C LEU A 385 3.00 6.34 -2.82
N SER A 386 3.03 5.10 -3.33
CA SER A 386 3.67 4.76 -4.60
C SER A 386 2.80 5.09 -5.81
N ILE A 387 1.53 5.49 -5.63
CA ILE A 387 0.71 6.03 -6.72
C ILE A 387 1.36 7.33 -7.21
N GLN A 388 1.95 7.32 -8.41
CA GLN A 388 2.72 8.45 -8.93
C GLN A 388 1.90 9.38 -9.85
N SER A 389 0.66 9.00 -10.20
CA SER A 389 -0.17 9.76 -11.14
C SER A 389 -1.69 9.61 -10.91
N ILE A 390 -2.47 10.63 -11.32
CA ILE A 390 -3.93 10.60 -11.33
C ILE A 390 -4.53 9.48 -12.19
N PRO A 391 -4.07 9.24 -13.44
CA PRO A 391 -4.59 8.15 -14.26
C PRO A 391 -4.53 6.81 -13.52
N LYS A 392 -3.40 6.53 -12.84
CA LYS A 392 -3.24 5.31 -12.05
C LYS A 392 -4.17 5.25 -10.84
N LEU A 393 -4.34 6.37 -10.14
CA LEU A 393 -5.31 6.47 -9.05
C LEU A 393 -6.73 6.19 -9.55
N PHE A 394 -7.09 6.72 -10.72
CA PHE A 394 -8.39 6.51 -11.34
C PHE A 394 -8.60 5.06 -11.77
N GLU A 395 -7.58 4.40 -12.32
CA GLU A 395 -7.62 2.95 -12.60
C GLU A 395 -7.92 2.14 -11.33
N TYR A 396 -7.17 2.37 -10.24
CA TYR A 396 -7.40 1.67 -8.97
C TYR A 396 -8.79 1.94 -8.41
N TYR A 397 -9.20 3.21 -8.47
CA TYR A 397 -10.54 3.62 -8.07
C TYR A 397 -11.62 2.88 -8.87
N SER A 398 -11.51 2.84 -10.21
CA SER A 398 -12.43 2.13 -11.09
C SER A 398 -12.44 0.62 -10.84
N LEU A 399 -11.27 0.00 -10.62
CA LEU A 399 -11.16 -1.43 -10.30
C LEU A 399 -12.00 -1.80 -9.09
N PHE A 400 -11.79 -1.08 -7.98
CA PHE A 400 -12.51 -1.36 -6.74
C PHE A 400 -13.99 -1.00 -6.85
N TYR A 401 -14.33 0.04 -7.61
CA TYR A 401 -15.73 0.38 -7.86
C TYR A 401 -16.47 -0.71 -8.65
N ILE A 402 -15.86 -1.23 -9.72
CA ILE A 402 -16.38 -2.37 -10.49
C ILE A 402 -16.53 -3.61 -9.59
N ARG A 403 -15.51 -3.91 -8.78
CA ARG A 403 -15.53 -5.04 -7.84
C ARG A 403 -16.71 -4.95 -6.87
N GLU A 404 -16.96 -3.78 -6.29
CA GLU A 404 -18.09 -3.59 -5.36
C GLU A 404 -19.43 -3.73 -6.07
N ILE A 405 -19.58 -3.19 -7.29
CA ILE A 405 -20.80 -3.37 -8.10
C ILE A 405 -21.09 -4.87 -8.34
N LEU A 406 -20.07 -5.63 -8.77
CA LEU A 406 -20.20 -7.06 -9.05
C LEU A 406 -20.47 -7.86 -7.76
N GLY A 407 -19.75 -7.54 -6.68
CA GLY A 407 -19.91 -8.20 -5.38
C GLY A 407 -21.31 -7.99 -4.78
N GLN A 408 -21.86 -6.78 -4.89
CA GLN A 408 -23.24 -6.48 -4.47
C GLN A 408 -24.27 -7.22 -5.33
N HIS A 409 -24.06 -7.30 -6.65
CA HIS A 409 -24.99 -7.99 -7.54
C HIS A 409 -25.03 -9.50 -7.30
N ILE A 410 -23.87 -10.12 -7.06
CA ILE A 410 -23.72 -11.57 -6.87
C ILE A 410 -24.01 -11.98 -5.41
N GLY A 411 -23.86 -11.05 -4.46
CA GLY A 411 -24.01 -11.32 -3.02
C GLY A 411 -22.79 -12.02 -2.40
N SER A 412 -21.61 -11.88 -3.02
CA SER A 412 -20.36 -12.48 -2.56
C SER A 412 -19.22 -11.46 -2.58
N LYS A 413 -18.35 -11.52 -1.58
CA LYS A 413 -17.11 -10.73 -1.53
C LYS A 413 -15.96 -11.59 -2.03
N SER A 414 -15.34 -11.19 -3.14
CA SER A 414 -14.09 -11.80 -3.61
C SER A 414 -12.88 -11.15 -2.97
N ALA A 415 -11.95 -11.97 -2.50
CA ALA A 415 -10.57 -11.56 -2.24
C ALA A 415 -9.78 -11.56 -3.57
N PRO A 416 -8.68 -10.79 -3.68
CA PRO A 416 -7.80 -10.85 -4.84
C PRO A 416 -6.98 -12.16 -4.82
N GLU A 417 -6.91 -12.81 -5.98
CA GLU A 417 -6.12 -14.02 -6.23
C GLU A 417 -5.14 -13.77 -7.39
N PRO A 418 -3.84 -14.11 -7.24
CA PRO A 418 -2.87 -13.98 -8.31
C PRO A 418 -3.15 -15.02 -9.42
N VAL A 419 -3.21 -14.56 -10.67
CA VAL A 419 -3.33 -15.42 -11.87
C VAL A 419 -2.26 -15.00 -12.87
N ASN A 420 -1.27 -15.87 -13.09
CA ASN A 420 -0.08 -15.58 -13.90
C ASN A 420 0.61 -14.27 -13.43
N GLU A 421 0.66 -13.25 -14.31
CA GLU A 421 1.21 -11.91 -14.04
C GLU A 421 0.15 -10.86 -13.64
N SER A 422 -1.11 -11.28 -13.47
CA SER A 422 -2.27 -10.41 -13.26
C SER A 422 -2.97 -10.69 -11.93
N ILE A 423 -3.79 -9.75 -11.47
CA ILE A 423 -4.62 -9.92 -10.26
C ILE A 423 -6.05 -10.22 -10.70
N SER A 424 -6.69 -11.21 -10.08
CA SER A 424 -8.07 -11.58 -10.37
C SER A 424 -8.95 -11.50 -9.13
N PHE A 425 -10.21 -11.11 -9.32
CA PHE A 425 -11.28 -11.29 -8.33
C PHE A 425 -12.26 -12.31 -8.88
N VAL A 426 -12.46 -13.42 -8.18
CA VAL A 426 -13.27 -14.56 -8.62
C VAL A 426 -14.61 -14.55 -7.88
N PHE A 427 -15.69 -14.56 -8.65
CA PHE A 427 -17.05 -14.64 -8.17
C PHE A 427 -17.72 -15.91 -8.73
N ASN A 428 -18.33 -16.68 -7.84
CA ASN A 428 -19.09 -17.86 -8.23
C ASN A 428 -20.50 -17.43 -8.64
N LEU A 429 -20.86 -17.71 -9.89
CA LEU A 429 -22.19 -17.43 -10.41
C LEU A 429 -23.12 -18.63 -10.16
N ARG A 430 -24.43 -18.40 -10.34
CA ARG A 430 -25.42 -19.48 -10.32
C ARG A 430 -25.17 -20.43 -11.51
N LYS A 431 -25.53 -21.71 -11.35
CA LYS A 431 -25.36 -22.79 -12.37
C LYS A 431 -23.90 -23.22 -12.65
N GLY A 432 -22.96 -22.97 -11.74
CA GLY A 432 -21.58 -23.47 -11.84
C GLY A 432 -20.67 -22.69 -12.80
N ALA A 433 -21.11 -21.53 -13.28
CA ALA A 433 -20.26 -20.60 -14.02
C ALA A 433 -19.39 -19.77 -13.05
N THR A 434 -18.25 -19.30 -13.53
CA THR A 434 -17.34 -18.42 -12.77
C THR A 434 -17.16 -17.10 -13.51
N LEU A 435 -17.23 -16.00 -12.76
CA LEU A 435 -16.92 -14.64 -13.24
C LEU A 435 -15.60 -14.20 -12.62
N LYS A 436 -14.66 -13.77 -13.45
CA LYS A 436 -13.36 -13.25 -13.02
C LYS A 436 -13.23 -11.80 -13.47
N LEU A 437 -12.91 -10.89 -12.56
CA LEU A 437 -12.46 -9.53 -12.86
C LEU A 437 -10.93 -9.50 -12.81
N LEU A 438 -10.30 -9.36 -13.97
CA LEU A 438 -8.85 -9.34 -14.16
C LEU A 438 -8.35 -7.90 -14.21
N TYR A 439 -7.27 -7.59 -13.50
CA TYR A 439 -6.56 -6.32 -13.53
C TYR A 439 -5.25 -6.46 -14.31
N GLU A 440 -5.06 -5.63 -15.34
CA GLU A 440 -3.91 -5.64 -16.26
C GLU A 440 -3.53 -7.04 -16.80
N PRO A 441 -4.46 -7.84 -17.33
CA PRO A 441 -4.10 -9.10 -17.96
C PRO A 441 -3.29 -8.85 -19.24
N LYS A 442 -2.11 -9.48 -19.34
CA LYS A 442 -1.30 -9.42 -20.56
C LYS A 442 -1.70 -10.53 -21.53
N TYR A 443 -2.16 -10.12 -22.71
CA TYR A 443 -2.42 -11.00 -23.84
C TYR A 443 -1.27 -10.91 -24.83
N TRP A 444 -0.36 -11.87 -24.75
CA TRP A 444 0.82 -11.94 -25.60
C TRP A 444 0.48 -12.37 -27.03
N MET A 445 1.36 -12.04 -27.98
CA MET A 445 1.25 -12.52 -29.35
C MET A 445 1.33 -14.05 -29.41
N ALA A 446 0.61 -14.66 -30.35
CA ALA A 446 0.48 -16.13 -30.42
C ALA A 446 1.82 -16.88 -30.49
N THR A 447 2.87 -16.28 -31.07
CA THR A 447 4.20 -16.89 -31.16
C THR A 447 5.12 -16.55 -29.99
N HIS A 448 4.66 -15.74 -29.03
CA HIS A 448 5.45 -15.35 -27.88
C HIS A 448 5.52 -16.51 -26.86
N PRO A 449 6.66 -16.77 -26.19
CA PRO A 449 6.80 -17.87 -25.23
C PRO A 449 5.82 -17.85 -24.05
N MET A 450 5.33 -16.65 -23.71
CA MET A 450 4.38 -16.43 -22.60
C MET A 450 2.90 -16.40 -23.04
N ALA A 451 2.61 -16.76 -24.29
CA ALA A 451 1.23 -16.76 -24.81
C ALA A 451 0.39 -17.90 -24.21
N ASP A 452 -0.81 -17.55 -23.76
CA ASP A 452 -1.83 -18.53 -23.37
C ASP A 452 -2.72 -18.87 -24.58
N LEU A 453 -2.36 -19.93 -25.29
CA LEU A 453 -3.07 -20.36 -26.50
C LEU A 453 -4.48 -20.90 -26.22
N ARG A 454 -4.85 -21.13 -24.95
CA ARG A 454 -6.21 -21.54 -24.56
C ARG A 454 -7.14 -20.35 -24.36
N GLY A 455 -6.59 -19.16 -24.18
CA GLY A 455 -7.33 -17.92 -23.95
C GLY A 455 -7.26 -16.97 -25.15
N LEU A 456 -7.25 -15.67 -24.85
CA LEU A 456 -7.04 -14.62 -25.84
C LEU A 456 -5.55 -14.43 -26.12
N VAL A 457 -5.22 -14.23 -27.39
CA VAL A 457 -3.88 -13.86 -27.85
C VAL A 457 -3.94 -12.57 -28.68
N ASN A 458 -2.84 -11.83 -28.69
CA ASN A 458 -2.67 -10.71 -29.61
C ASN A 458 -2.37 -11.24 -31.03
N SER A 459 -3.20 -10.85 -31.99
CA SER A 459 -3.16 -11.29 -33.39
C SER A 459 -2.69 -10.20 -34.36
N GLU A 460 -2.29 -9.02 -33.85
CA GLU A 460 -1.82 -7.92 -34.69
C GLU A 460 -0.51 -8.25 -35.44
N GLY A 461 -0.53 -8.12 -36.77
CA GLY A 461 0.68 -8.34 -37.60
C GLY A 461 1.54 -7.10 -37.85
N TRP A 462 0.95 -5.90 -37.74
CA TRP A 462 1.60 -4.65 -38.16
C TRP A 462 1.50 -3.58 -37.07
N THR A 463 2.48 -2.68 -37.06
CA THR A 463 2.54 -1.52 -36.17
C THR A 463 3.08 -0.31 -36.93
N THR A 464 3.03 0.86 -36.31
CA THR A 464 3.58 2.10 -36.88
C THR A 464 4.72 2.57 -36.01
N TYR A 465 5.86 2.90 -36.62
CA TYR A 465 7.03 3.49 -35.97
C TYR A 465 7.54 4.65 -36.81
N ASN A 466 7.71 5.84 -36.23
CA ASN A 466 8.10 7.08 -36.92
C ASN A 466 7.24 7.38 -38.17
N GLY A 467 5.94 7.10 -38.10
CA GLY A 467 5.01 7.29 -39.23
C GLY A 467 5.14 6.27 -40.37
N MET A 468 6.02 5.26 -40.23
CA MET A 468 6.15 4.16 -41.18
C MET A 468 5.48 2.88 -40.65
N VAL A 469 4.82 2.14 -41.55
CA VAL A 469 4.21 0.84 -41.22
C VAL A 469 5.31 -0.23 -41.19
N THR A 470 5.43 -0.93 -40.08
CA THR A 470 6.45 -1.96 -39.84
C THR A 470 5.81 -3.23 -39.28
N HIS A 471 6.46 -4.37 -39.49
CA HIS A 471 5.96 -5.64 -38.94
C HIS A 471 6.08 -5.62 -37.41
N ARG A 472 5.04 -6.05 -36.71
CA ARG A 472 5.07 -6.12 -35.25
C ARG A 472 6.06 -7.20 -34.82
N SER A 473 6.95 -6.89 -33.87
CA SER A 473 7.79 -7.89 -33.23
C SER A 473 6.93 -8.82 -32.37
N SER A 474 7.24 -10.12 -32.40
CA SER A 474 6.48 -11.14 -31.67
C SER A 474 7.18 -11.70 -30.44
N SER A 475 8.42 -11.27 -30.18
CA SER A 475 9.27 -11.73 -29.06
C SER A 475 9.67 -10.59 -28.11
N GLY A 476 9.24 -9.36 -28.37
CA GLY A 476 9.59 -8.20 -27.56
C GLY A 476 8.73 -8.04 -26.31
N ARG A 477 9.22 -7.27 -25.33
CA ARG A 477 8.49 -6.93 -24.10
C ARG A 477 7.12 -6.29 -24.36
N PHE A 478 6.98 -5.56 -25.48
CA PHE A 478 5.74 -4.87 -25.90
C PHE A 478 4.90 -5.71 -26.89
N SER A 479 5.23 -6.99 -27.08
CA SER A 479 4.47 -7.93 -27.92
C SER A 479 3.23 -8.48 -27.19
N ASN A 480 2.54 -7.62 -26.44
CA ASN A 480 1.28 -7.93 -25.77
C ASN A 480 0.32 -6.74 -25.85
N ARG A 481 -0.95 -7.01 -25.55
CA ARG A 481 -1.95 -6.01 -25.20
C ARG A 481 -2.38 -6.25 -23.75
N SER A 482 -2.52 -5.17 -23.00
CA SER A 482 -2.89 -5.21 -21.60
C SER A 482 -4.00 -4.18 -21.35
N PRO A 483 -5.28 -4.56 -21.54
CA PRO A 483 -6.39 -3.71 -21.09
C PRO A 483 -6.34 -3.51 -19.57
N ASP A 484 -6.90 -2.41 -19.08
CA ASP A 484 -6.88 -2.14 -17.63
C ASP A 484 -7.71 -3.18 -16.86
N PHE A 485 -8.91 -3.51 -17.37
CA PHE A 485 -9.80 -4.50 -16.77
C PHE A 485 -10.40 -5.44 -17.80
N VAL A 486 -10.53 -6.72 -17.43
CA VAL A 486 -11.29 -7.70 -18.20
C VAL A 486 -12.22 -8.47 -17.30
N ILE A 487 -13.52 -8.44 -17.61
CA ILE A 487 -14.50 -9.35 -17.02
C ILE A 487 -14.57 -10.58 -17.90
N HIS A 488 -14.27 -11.74 -17.32
CA HIS A 488 -14.25 -13.04 -17.98
C HIS A 488 -15.29 -13.94 -17.33
N ILE A 489 -16.25 -14.44 -18.11
CA ILE A 489 -17.21 -15.45 -17.66
C ILE A 489 -16.92 -16.76 -18.38
N SER A 490 -16.76 -17.82 -17.60
CA SER A 490 -16.57 -19.18 -18.11
C SER A 490 -17.62 -20.12 -17.54
N ASN A 491 -18.16 -21.00 -18.38
CA ASN A 491 -18.79 -22.24 -17.92
C ASN A 491 -17.79 -23.39 -18.14
N GLY A 492 -17.81 -24.41 -17.28
CA GLY A 492 -16.88 -25.56 -17.39
C GLY A 492 -16.95 -26.35 -18.72
N ASN A 493 -17.76 -25.92 -19.70
CA ASN A 493 -17.93 -26.53 -21.01
C ASN A 493 -17.04 -25.87 -22.09
N GLY A 494 -16.05 -25.04 -21.70
CA GLY A 494 -15.10 -24.41 -22.62
C GLY A 494 -15.72 -23.29 -23.46
N ILE A 495 -16.72 -22.59 -22.92
CA ILE A 495 -17.25 -21.35 -23.51
C ILE A 495 -16.86 -20.20 -22.60
N ASP A 496 -16.05 -19.32 -23.16
CA ASP A 496 -15.50 -18.16 -22.50
C ASP A 496 -16.02 -16.90 -23.19
N LYS A 497 -16.51 -15.94 -22.40
CA LYS A 497 -16.88 -14.61 -22.89
C LYS A 497 -16.14 -13.54 -22.11
N TYR A 498 -15.69 -12.52 -22.83
CA TYR A 498 -14.86 -11.44 -22.32
C TYR A 498 -15.53 -10.09 -22.54
N LEU A 499 -15.52 -9.23 -21.53
CA LEU A 499 -15.87 -7.83 -21.61
C LEU A 499 -14.66 -7.02 -21.19
N ILE A 500 -14.23 -6.11 -22.07
CA ILE A 500 -13.04 -5.31 -21.85
C ILE A 500 -13.46 -3.94 -21.33
N LEU A 501 -12.81 -3.47 -20.28
CA LEU A 501 -12.96 -2.12 -19.78
C LEU A 501 -11.59 -1.46 -19.67
N ASP A 502 -11.53 -0.18 -20.03
CA ASP A 502 -10.28 0.57 -20.09
C ASP A 502 -10.53 1.97 -19.52
N ALA A 503 -9.77 2.33 -18.47
CA ALA A 503 -9.89 3.59 -17.77
C ALA A 503 -8.96 4.63 -18.39
N LYS A 504 -9.56 5.72 -18.87
CA LYS A 504 -8.85 6.85 -19.44
C LYS A 504 -9.22 8.11 -18.68
N TYR A 505 -8.24 8.69 -17.97
CA TYR A 505 -8.41 9.98 -17.31
C TYR A 505 -8.37 11.12 -18.35
N THR A 506 -9.48 11.30 -19.04
CA THR A 506 -9.63 12.20 -20.18
C THR A 506 -11.03 12.80 -20.23
N SER A 507 -11.24 13.80 -21.09
CA SER A 507 -12.58 14.33 -21.36
C SER A 507 -13.45 13.29 -22.08
N THR A 508 -14.76 13.36 -21.82
CA THR A 508 -15.78 12.48 -22.42
C THR A 508 -15.76 12.50 -23.95
N ASP A 509 -15.48 13.64 -24.57
CA ASP A 509 -15.39 13.74 -26.03
C ASP A 509 -14.12 13.06 -26.57
N LYS A 510 -12.96 13.19 -25.89
CA LYS A 510 -11.73 12.51 -26.30
C LYS A 510 -11.84 10.99 -26.07
N ALA A 511 -12.51 10.56 -25.00
CA ALA A 511 -12.86 9.15 -24.78
C ALA A 511 -13.63 8.56 -25.97
N PHE A 512 -14.68 9.26 -26.42
CA PHE A 512 -15.54 8.77 -27.51
C PHE A 512 -14.93 8.90 -28.91
N LEU A 513 -14.30 10.03 -29.23
CA LEU A 513 -13.83 10.32 -30.59
C LEU A 513 -12.46 9.72 -30.91
N HIS A 514 -11.60 9.56 -29.90
CA HIS A 514 -10.22 9.10 -30.12
C HIS A 514 -9.99 7.70 -29.53
N TYR A 515 -10.26 7.52 -28.24
CA TYR A 515 -9.94 6.25 -27.58
C TYR A 515 -10.89 5.13 -27.99
N LEU A 516 -12.20 5.37 -28.16
CA LEU A 516 -13.14 4.31 -28.54
C LEU A 516 -12.77 3.65 -29.89
N PRO A 517 -12.52 4.38 -30.98
CA PRO A 517 -12.05 3.76 -32.23
C PRO A 517 -10.70 3.05 -32.09
N GLU A 518 -9.73 3.66 -31.41
CA GLU A 518 -8.38 3.12 -31.24
C GLU A 518 -8.39 1.80 -30.46
N LEU A 519 -9.07 1.78 -29.31
CA LEU A 519 -9.15 0.62 -28.44
C LEU A 519 -10.06 -0.46 -29.03
N THR A 520 -11.05 -0.09 -29.84
CA THR A 520 -11.85 -1.06 -30.61
C THR A 520 -10.95 -1.89 -31.54
N LEU A 521 -10.05 -1.23 -32.29
CA LEU A 521 -9.09 -1.95 -33.13
C LEU A 521 -8.12 -2.79 -32.31
N LYS A 522 -7.53 -2.21 -31.25
CA LYS A 522 -6.55 -2.90 -30.40
C LYS A 522 -7.12 -4.14 -29.70
N TYR A 523 -8.36 -4.05 -29.20
CA TYR A 523 -8.90 -5.07 -28.32
C TYR A 523 -9.96 -5.94 -28.97
N LEU A 524 -10.93 -5.38 -29.70
CA LEU A 524 -11.98 -6.21 -30.30
C LEU A 524 -11.52 -6.94 -31.56
N HIS A 525 -10.60 -6.33 -32.32
CA HIS A 525 -10.02 -6.95 -33.51
C HIS A 525 -8.61 -7.49 -33.28
N GLY A 526 -7.83 -6.85 -32.40
CA GLY A 526 -6.46 -7.27 -32.11
C GLY A 526 -6.37 -8.50 -31.21
N LEU A 527 -7.36 -8.77 -30.36
CA LEU A 527 -7.40 -9.96 -29.51
C LEU A 527 -8.30 -11.04 -30.07
N HIS A 528 -7.82 -12.27 -30.09
CA HIS A 528 -8.57 -13.40 -30.63
C HIS A 528 -8.38 -14.67 -29.80
N SER A 529 -9.39 -15.54 -29.78
CA SER A 529 -9.23 -16.91 -29.28
C SER A 529 -8.76 -17.79 -30.42
N ILE A 530 -7.71 -18.59 -30.21
CA ILE A 530 -7.24 -19.53 -31.24
C ILE A 530 -8.26 -20.66 -31.46
N SER A 531 -9.01 -21.01 -30.42
CA SER A 531 -9.97 -22.13 -30.43
C SER A 531 -11.36 -21.78 -30.93
N ASP A 532 -11.72 -20.50 -31.04
CA ASP A 532 -13.05 -20.06 -31.47
C ASP A 532 -12.94 -19.04 -32.59
N ALA A 533 -13.48 -19.37 -33.77
CA ALA A 533 -13.51 -18.47 -34.92
C ALA A 533 -14.49 -17.29 -34.71
N ASN A 534 -15.44 -17.42 -33.77
CA ASN A 534 -16.29 -16.32 -33.37
C ASN A 534 -15.64 -15.51 -32.25
N SER A 535 -15.81 -14.18 -32.29
CA SER A 535 -15.26 -13.32 -31.24
C SER A 535 -15.85 -13.67 -29.87
N SER A 536 -14.99 -14.12 -28.97
CA SER A 536 -15.31 -14.34 -27.56
C SER A 536 -15.49 -13.02 -26.80
N ILE A 537 -15.08 -11.89 -27.39
CA ILE A 537 -15.18 -10.56 -26.79
C ILE A 537 -16.52 -9.94 -27.18
N ILE A 538 -17.34 -9.66 -26.17
CA ILE A 538 -18.72 -9.21 -26.34
C ILE A 538 -18.84 -7.68 -26.37
N GLY A 539 -17.84 -6.95 -25.88
CA GLY A 539 -17.87 -5.49 -25.88
C GLY A 539 -16.66 -4.82 -25.23
N LEU A 540 -16.65 -3.50 -25.37
CA LEU A 540 -15.66 -2.57 -24.83
C LEU A 540 -16.36 -1.42 -24.11
N ILE A 541 -15.91 -1.10 -22.89
CA ILE A 541 -16.33 0.10 -22.16
C ILE A 541 -15.11 0.97 -21.87
N ILE A 542 -15.15 2.23 -22.29
CA ILE A 542 -14.17 3.24 -21.86
C ILE A 542 -14.73 3.96 -20.65
N LEU A 543 -13.96 3.98 -19.57
CA LEU A 543 -14.28 4.69 -18.34
C LEU A 543 -13.53 6.00 -18.32
N ASN A 544 -14.22 7.11 -18.06
CA ASN A 544 -13.58 8.40 -17.91
C ASN A 544 -14.20 9.22 -16.76
N PRO A 545 -13.44 10.08 -16.09
CA PRO A 545 -13.96 10.93 -15.03
C PRO A 545 -14.77 12.09 -15.61
N ASP A 546 -15.97 12.33 -15.09
CA ASP A 546 -16.75 13.54 -15.38
C ASP A 546 -17.71 13.83 -14.22
N GLU A 547 -18.03 15.10 -14.00
CA GLU A 547 -19.10 15.50 -13.07
C GLU A 547 -20.48 15.21 -13.68
N LYS A 548 -20.60 15.34 -15.01
CA LYS A 548 -21.81 14.98 -15.71
C LYS A 548 -21.83 13.48 -15.98
N LEU A 549 -22.82 12.83 -15.42
CA LEU A 549 -23.09 11.42 -15.67
C LEU A 549 -23.66 11.23 -17.06
N LEU A 550 -22.95 10.44 -17.85
CA LEU A 550 -23.29 10.20 -19.23
C LEU A 550 -22.83 8.81 -19.62
N ILE A 551 -23.70 8.14 -20.37
CA ILE A 551 -23.37 6.93 -21.10
C ILE A 551 -23.61 7.23 -22.56
N ARG A 552 -22.56 7.08 -23.36
CA ARG A 552 -22.64 7.16 -24.82
C ARG A 552 -22.46 5.76 -25.36
N ASP A 553 -23.53 5.19 -25.88
CA ASP A 553 -23.45 4.02 -26.75
C ASP A 553 -23.05 4.50 -28.16
N PHE A 554 -22.16 3.75 -28.81
CA PHE A 554 -21.86 3.98 -30.22
C PHE A 554 -23.05 3.63 -31.11
N HIS A 555 -23.82 2.60 -30.72
CA HIS A 555 -24.96 2.13 -31.48
C HIS A 555 -26.16 3.05 -31.27
N ASN A 556 -27.01 3.14 -32.29
CA ASN A 556 -28.28 3.87 -32.21
C ASN A 556 -29.18 3.24 -31.13
N SER A 557 -30.09 4.00 -30.51
CA SER A 557 -31.03 3.50 -29.50
C SER A 557 -31.87 2.29 -29.93
N SER A 558 -32.07 2.10 -31.24
CA SER A 558 -32.73 0.90 -31.78
C SER A 558 -31.91 -0.39 -31.60
N PHE A 559 -30.62 -0.25 -31.31
CA PHE A 559 -29.62 -1.32 -31.22
C PHE A 559 -28.70 -1.16 -30.00
N ASP A 560 -29.01 -0.26 -29.07
CA ASP A 560 -28.21 -0.06 -27.86
C ASP A 560 -28.33 -1.26 -26.91
N ILE A 561 -27.56 -1.25 -25.82
CA ILE A 561 -27.56 -2.34 -24.82
C ILE A 561 -28.92 -2.59 -24.13
N TYR A 562 -29.84 -1.63 -24.22
CA TYR A 562 -31.17 -1.68 -23.59
C TYR A 562 -32.27 -2.09 -24.57
N SER A 563 -32.00 -2.03 -25.87
CA SER A 563 -32.91 -2.47 -26.92
C SER A 563 -33.23 -3.97 -26.85
N ASP A 564 -34.32 -4.36 -27.52
CA ASP A 564 -34.72 -5.77 -27.66
C ASP A 564 -33.72 -6.56 -28.53
N ARG A 565 -32.96 -5.87 -29.39
CA ARG A 565 -31.99 -6.44 -30.32
C ARG A 565 -30.67 -5.66 -30.29
N PRO A 566 -29.90 -5.78 -29.19
CA PRO A 566 -28.67 -5.04 -29.06
C PRO A 566 -27.65 -5.46 -30.12
N ALA A 567 -27.00 -4.48 -30.74
CA ALA A 567 -25.89 -4.71 -31.65
C ALA A 567 -24.65 -5.15 -30.88
N MET A 568 -23.90 -6.07 -31.49
CA MET A 568 -22.69 -6.65 -30.93
C MET A 568 -21.53 -6.47 -31.91
N PRO A 569 -20.30 -6.22 -31.42
CA PRO A 569 -19.95 -6.03 -30.01
C PRO A 569 -20.48 -4.71 -29.43
N PHE A 570 -20.70 -4.66 -28.13
CA PHE A 570 -21.11 -3.44 -27.45
C PHE A 570 -19.95 -2.44 -27.37
N LEU A 571 -20.22 -1.16 -27.59
CA LEU A 571 -19.21 -0.10 -27.58
C LEU A 571 -19.73 1.09 -26.79
N LEU A 572 -19.20 1.29 -25.57
CA LEU A 572 -19.69 2.34 -24.68
C LEU A 572 -18.55 3.23 -24.16
N CYS A 573 -18.87 4.50 -23.98
CA CYS A 573 -18.12 5.38 -23.08
C CYS A 573 -19.02 5.70 -21.87
N ALA A 574 -18.54 5.42 -20.67
CA ALA A 574 -19.26 5.67 -19.44
C ALA A 574 -18.45 6.61 -18.55
N THR A 575 -19.11 7.68 -18.10
CA THR A 575 -18.49 8.58 -17.13
C THR A 575 -18.68 8.07 -15.72
N ILE A 576 -17.67 8.28 -14.88
CA ILE A 576 -17.72 8.02 -13.44
C ILE A 576 -17.44 9.33 -12.72
N SER A 577 -18.34 9.75 -11.83
CA SER A 577 -18.12 10.92 -10.96
C SER A 577 -17.47 10.47 -9.65
N PRO A 578 -16.19 10.81 -9.39
CA PRO A 578 -15.55 10.46 -8.12
C PRO A 578 -16.28 11.10 -6.94
N GLY A 579 -16.50 10.33 -5.87
CA GLY A 579 -17.16 10.75 -4.63
C GLY A 579 -18.69 10.66 -4.64
N GLU A 580 -19.32 10.25 -5.74
CA GLU A 580 -20.77 10.07 -5.83
C GLU A 580 -21.18 8.63 -6.23
N GLU A 581 -20.38 7.66 -5.79
CA GLU A 581 -20.39 6.26 -6.24
C GLU A 581 -21.73 5.54 -6.10
N TYR A 582 -22.49 5.88 -5.06
CA TYR A 582 -23.72 5.18 -4.68
C TYR A 582 -24.97 6.06 -4.73
N ILE A 583 -24.82 7.32 -5.14
CA ILE A 583 -25.93 8.29 -5.19
C ILE A 583 -26.28 8.60 -6.64
N SER A 584 -25.27 8.90 -7.48
CA SER A 584 -25.50 9.42 -8.82
C SER A 584 -25.00 8.46 -9.91
N ASN A 585 -23.90 7.72 -9.73
CA ASN A 585 -23.30 6.81 -10.75
C ASN A 585 -24.15 5.56 -11.14
N ASN A 586 -25.44 5.52 -10.83
CA ASN A 586 -26.33 4.38 -11.11
C ASN A 586 -26.38 4.03 -12.61
N CYS A 587 -26.22 5.00 -13.51
CA CYS A 587 -26.21 4.74 -14.95
C CYS A 587 -25.10 3.73 -15.33
N PHE A 588 -23.85 3.95 -14.90
CA PHE A 588 -22.73 3.06 -15.23
C PHE A 588 -22.95 1.68 -14.63
N GLN A 589 -23.34 1.65 -13.35
CA GLN A 589 -23.68 0.41 -12.66
C GLN A 589 -24.75 -0.38 -13.42
N HIS A 590 -25.83 0.27 -13.85
CA HIS A 590 -26.91 -0.36 -14.59
C HIS A 590 -26.45 -0.92 -15.94
N SER A 591 -25.68 -0.15 -16.71
CA SER A 591 -25.12 -0.60 -17.99
C SER A 591 -24.16 -1.78 -17.82
N LEU A 592 -23.26 -1.72 -16.84
CA LEU A 592 -22.31 -2.79 -16.55
C LEU A 592 -23.05 -4.09 -16.20
N LEU A 593 -24.02 -4.03 -15.28
CA LEU A 593 -24.79 -5.20 -14.87
C LEU A 593 -25.65 -5.76 -16.01
N LYS A 594 -26.20 -4.90 -16.86
CA LYS A 594 -26.93 -5.30 -18.07
C LYS A 594 -26.03 -6.09 -19.02
N MET A 595 -24.81 -5.61 -19.27
CA MET A 595 -23.84 -6.29 -20.13
C MET A 595 -23.40 -7.63 -19.54
N VAL A 596 -23.10 -7.68 -18.24
CA VAL A 596 -22.79 -8.95 -17.53
C VAL A 596 -23.95 -9.94 -17.64
N THR A 597 -25.19 -9.49 -17.47
CA THR A 597 -26.38 -10.35 -17.64
C THR A 597 -26.47 -10.91 -19.06
N LEU A 598 -26.21 -10.08 -20.09
CA LEU A 598 -26.20 -10.52 -21.49
C LEU A 598 -25.05 -11.50 -21.77
N MET A 599 -23.88 -11.34 -21.13
CA MET A 599 -22.79 -12.32 -21.19
C MET A 599 -23.22 -13.68 -20.63
N GLU A 600 -23.80 -13.69 -19.42
CA GLU A 600 -24.25 -14.92 -18.78
C GLU A 600 -25.30 -15.65 -19.62
N GLN A 601 -26.24 -14.92 -20.22
CA GLN A 601 -27.25 -15.50 -21.11
C GLN A 601 -26.60 -16.20 -22.31
N ARG A 602 -25.57 -15.61 -22.92
CA ARG A 602 -24.86 -16.21 -24.05
C ARG A 602 -24.06 -17.44 -23.66
N VAL A 603 -23.30 -17.37 -22.57
CA VAL A 603 -22.54 -18.51 -22.05
C VAL A 603 -23.48 -19.70 -21.80
N ASN A 604 -24.67 -19.44 -21.24
CA ASN A 604 -25.66 -20.48 -21.01
C ASN A 604 -26.31 -21.00 -22.30
N THR A 605 -26.71 -20.13 -23.24
CA THR A 605 -27.38 -20.51 -24.49
C THR A 605 -26.45 -21.29 -25.41
N GLU A 606 -25.22 -20.81 -25.62
CA GLU A 606 -24.20 -21.49 -26.43
C GLU A 606 -23.75 -22.80 -25.74
N GLY A 607 -23.72 -22.82 -24.40
CA GLY A 607 -23.42 -24.02 -23.62
C GLY A 607 -24.43 -25.14 -23.77
N GLN A 608 -25.72 -24.80 -23.79
CA GLN A 608 -26.79 -25.76 -24.06
C GLN A 608 -26.73 -26.29 -25.49
N GLY A 609 -26.44 -25.43 -26.47
CA GLY A 609 -26.27 -25.82 -27.88
C GLY A 609 -25.11 -26.81 -28.09
N ARG A 610 -23.94 -26.56 -27.50
CA ARG A 610 -22.79 -27.49 -27.56
C ARG A 610 -23.07 -28.82 -26.85
N TYR A 611 -23.77 -28.80 -25.70
CA TYR A 611 -24.15 -30.03 -25.00
C TYR A 611 -25.09 -30.90 -25.86
N LEU A 612 -26.12 -30.29 -26.46
CA LEU A 612 -27.05 -30.99 -27.37
C LEU A 612 -26.33 -31.57 -28.60
N MET A 613 -25.41 -30.83 -29.22
CA MET A 613 -24.57 -31.33 -30.32
C MET A 613 -23.71 -32.52 -29.90
N ASN A 614 -23.04 -32.44 -28.74
CA ASN A 614 -22.17 -33.50 -28.24
C ASN A 614 -22.93 -34.79 -27.89
N VAL A 615 -24.16 -34.66 -27.37
CA VAL A 615 -25.04 -35.80 -27.06
C VAL A 615 -25.62 -36.42 -28.34
N LEU A 616 -25.80 -35.65 -29.42
CA LEU A 616 -26.24 -36.16 -30.71
C LEU A 616 -25.11 -36.79 -31.55
N SER A 617 -23.85 -36.46 -31.23
CA SER A 617 -22.65 -37.01 -31.90
C SER A 617 -22.00 -38.20 -31.19
N ALA A 618 -22.48 -38.54 -29.98
CA ALA A 618 -22.09 -39.71 -29.21
C ALA A 618 -23.17 -40.79 -29.34
#